data_AF-Q6CYD4-F1
#
_entry.id   AF-Q6CYD4-F1
#
_cell.length_a   1.000
_cell.length_b   1.000
_cell.length_c   1.000
_cell.angle_alpha   90.00
_cell.angle_beta   90.00
_cell.angle_gamma   90.00
#
_symmetry.space_group_name_H-M   'P 1'
#
loop_
_entity.id
_entity.type
_entity.pdbx_description
1 polymer ?
#
loop_
_entity_poly.entity_id
_entity_poly.type
_entity_poly.pdbx_seq_one_letter_code
_entity_poly.pdbx_strand_id
1 'polypeptide(L)'
;MFSNSLRLSGRVLAHGRRFNSGCCEVYSPPDMSKLVQGGWLHMNRDTREEINEYLDWRMEEPWKNLDLNDKRCAYYIAYGEWGPRAKKGSKEDQIEMNGPELILKAMFSLTLFLALGFAFPNYKKDKTLQENLDKLRKSAE
;
A
#
# COMPACT_ATOMS: atom_id res chain seq x y z
N MET A 1 53.81 44.73 -28.38
CA MET A 1 54.06 45.19 -27.00
C MET A 1 52.72 45.28 -26.29
N PHE A 2 52.63 44.61 -25.15
CA PHE A 2 51.46 44.50 -24.27
C PHE A 2 51.09 45.84 -23.62
N SER A 3 49.80 46.04 -23.34
CA SER A 3 49.25 46.55 -22.06
C SER A 3 47.81 47.07 -22.31
N ASN A 4 46.78 46.26 -22.08
CA ASN A 4 46.05 46.02 -20.83
C ASN A 4 45.24 47.22 -20.29
N SER A 5 43.93 47.03 -20.45
CA SER A 5 42.79 47.83 -20.03
C SER A 5 42.74 48.05 -18.51
N LEU A 6 42.50 49.31 -18.13
CA LEU A 6 42.15 49.76 -16.78
C LEU A 6 40.78 49.19 -16.37
N ARG A 7 40.71 48.49 -15.23
CA ARG A 7 39.45 48.27 -14.50
C ARG A 7 39.57 48.81 -13.08
N LEU A 8 38.84 49.90 -12.83
CA LEU A 8 38.58 50.41 -11.49
C LEU A 8 37.78 49.38 -10.70
N SER A 9 38.30 49.00 -9.53
CA SER A 9 37.63 48.19 -8.53
C SER A 9 36.73 49.10 -7.68
N GLY A 10 35.43 49.13 -7.97
CA GLY A 10 34.42 49.70 -7.10
C GLY A 10 33.89 48.63 -6.15
N ARG A 11 34.32 48.65 -4.88
CA ARG A 11 33.69 47.86 -3.81
C ARG A 11 32.37 48.52 -3.41
N VAL A 12 31.25 47.93 -3.81
CA VAL A 12 29.94 48.26 -3.25
C VAL A 12 29.74 47.40 -2.00
N LEU A 13 29.85 48.04 -0.83
CA LEU A 13 29.43 47.47 0.45
C LEU A 13 27.91 47.60 0.56
N ALA A 14 27.17 46.56 0.15
CA ALA A 14 25.76 46.44 0.47
C ALA A 14 25.61 45.78 1.84
N HIS A 15 25.52 46.61 2.88
CA HIS A 15 24.84 46.23 4.11
C HIS A 15 23.34 46.16 3.82
N GLY A 16 22.71 45.01 4.06
CA GLY A 16 21.27 44.92 3.90
C GLY A 16 20.68 43.54 4.13
N ARG A 17 20.07 43.40 5.32
CA ARG A 17 19.07 42.41 5.74
C ARG A 17 19.60 41.05 6.20
N ARG A 18 19.74 40.92 7.52
CA ARG A 18 19.51 39.66 8.23
C ARG A 18 18.08 39.21 7.89
N PHE A 19 17.95 38.17 7.07
CA PHE A 19 16.73 37.38 7.05
C PHE A 19 16.67 36.63 8.38
N ASN A 20 15.55 36.77 9.09
CA ASN A 20 15.21 35.89 10.20
C ASN A 20 15.20 34.46 9.66
N SER A 21 16.11 33.63 10.14
CA SER A 21 16.06 32.18 9.96
C SER A 21 14.85 31.65 10.73
N GLY A 22 13.67 31.71 10.10
CA GLY A 22 12.70 30.64 10.31
C GLY A 22 13.39 29.33 9.95
N CYS A 23 13.12 28.27 10.71
CA CYS A 23 13.55 26.91 10.45
C CYS A 23 13.24 26.53 8.98
N CYS A 24 14.16 26.82 8.05
CA CYS A 24 14.12 26.27 6.72
C CYS A 24 14.56 24.83 6.85
N GLU A 25 13.63 23.96 7.22
CA GLU A 25 13.81 22.52 7.08
C GLU A 25 13.89 22.24 5.59
N VAL A 26 15.12 22.12 5.09
CA VAL A 26 15.38 21.75 3.70
C VAL A 26 14.89 20.31 3.57
N TYR A 27 13.80 20.13 2.84
CA TYR A 27 13.23 18.82 2.58
C TYR A 27 14.32 17.91 1.99
N SER A 28 14.60 16.81 2.68
CA SER A 28 15.47 15.76 2.18
C SER A 28 14.60 14.70 1.51
N PRO A 29 14.81 14.41 0.22
CA PRO A 29 14.05 13.36 -0.45
C PRO A 29 14.29 11.99 0.20
N PRO A 30 13.30 11.08 0.18
CA PRO A 30 13.42 9.75 0.74
C PRO A 30 14.42 8.89 -0.06
N ASP A 31 15.06 7.93 0.61
CA ASP A 31 16.02 7.02 -0.04
C ASP A 31 15.29 5.98 -0.92
N MET A 32 15.31 6.23 -2.23
CA MET A 32 14.67 5.36 -3.22
C MET A 32 15.60 4.30 -3.84
N SER A 33 16.87 4.24 -3.43
CA SER A 33 17.87 3.36 -4.05
C SER A 33 17.50 1.87 -3.97
N LYS A 34 16.79 1.48 -2.91
CA LYS A 34 16.38 0.11 -2.63
C LYS A 34 15.14 -0.34 -3.41
N LEU A 35 14.34 0.59 -3.97
CA LEU A 35 13.16 0.22 -4.77
C LEU A 35 13.53 -0.53 -6.04
N VAL A 36 14.49 0.00 -6.79
CA VAL A 36 14.88 -0.51 -8.12
C VAL A 36 15.43 -1.95 -8.03
N GLN A 37 15.88 -2.36 -6.85
CA GLN A 37 16.40 -3.71 -6.58
C GLN A 37 15.32 -4.69 -6.08
N GLY A 38 14.03 -4.30 -6.11
CA GLY A 38 12.92 -5.13 -5.63
C GLY A 38 12.63 -5.00 -4.13
N GLY A 39 13.19 -3.99 -3.46
CA GLY A 39 13.07 -3.80 -2.00
C GLY A 39 11.73 -3.25 -1.52
N TRP A 40 10.76 -2.98 -2.41
CA TRP A 40 9.49 -2.34 -2.05
C TRP A 40 8.72 -3.07 -0.96
N LEU A 41 8.68 -4.40 -1.00
CA LEU A 41 7.96 -5.22 -0.01
C LEU A 41 8.70 -5.35 1.32
N HIS A 42 10.01 -5.09 1.34
CA HIS A 42 10.83 -5.10 2.54
C HIS A 42 10.84 -3.75 3.26
N MET A 43 10.30 -2.70 2.64
CA MET A 43 10.17 -1.39 3.26
C MET A 43 9.00 -1.36 4.24
N ASN A 44 9.18 -0.60 5.33
CA ASN A 44 8.07 -0.32 6.23
C ASN A 44 6.95 0.41 5.47
N ARG A 45 5.70 0.25 5.92
CA ARG A 45 4.54 0.89 5.31
C ARG A 45 4.69 2.41 5.30
N ASP A 46 5.12 3.00 6.40
CA ASP A 46 5.25 4.46 6.53
C ASP A 46 6.26 5.02 5.50
N THR A 47 7.37 4.32 5.28
CA THR A 47 8.36 4.70 4.25
C THR A 47 7.79 4.57 2.84
N ARG A 48 6.95 3.55 2.57
CA ARG A 48 6.27 3.42 1.27
C ARG A 48 5.27 4.54 1.03
N GLU A 49 4.54 4.94 2.06
CA GLU A 49 3.60 6.07 2.00
C GLU A 49 4.36 7.38 1.72
N GLU A 50 5.45 7.65 2.44
CA GLU A 50 6.31 8.82 2.22
C GLU A 50 6.88 8.87 0.79
N ILE A 51 7.35 7.73 0.26
CA ILE A 51 7.87 7.65 -1.12
C ILE A 51 6.76 7.92 -2.14
N ASN A 52 5.54 7.40 -1.91
CA ASN A 52 4.41 7.66 -2.80
C ASN A 52 4.06 9.15 -2.80
N GLU A 53 3.95 9.77 -1.62
CA GLU A 53 3.65 11.19 -1.50
C GLU A 53 4.72 12.05 -2.19
N TYR A 54 6.00 11.71 -1.99
CA TYR A 54 7.11 12.39 -2.67
C TYR A 54 7.01 12.28 -4.19
N LEU A 55 6.78 11.08 -4.72
CA LEU A 55 6.71 10.86 -6.17
C LEU A 55 5.47 11.52 -6.78
N ASP A 56 4.32 11.47 -6.10
CA ASP A 56 3.10 12.13 -6.55
C ASP A 56 3.33 13.64 -6.69
N TRP A 57 3.91 14.27 -5.66
CA TRP A 57 4.27 15.69 -5.71
C TRP A 57 5.27 16.01 -6.84
N ARG A 58 6.31 15.18 -7.02
CA ARG A 58 7.31 15.37 -8.08
C ARG A 58 6.75 15.16 -9.49
N MET A 59 5.73 14.34 -9.65
CA MET A 59 5.09 14.06 -10.95
C MET A 59 4.10 15.14 -11.38
N GLU A 60 3.71 16.06 -10.49
CA GLU A 60 2.92 17.26 -10.84
C GLU A 60 3.75 18.29 -11.64
N GLU A 61 5.07 18.31 -11.44
CA GLU A 61 5.99 19.19 -12.16
C GLU A 61 6.25 18.71 -13.61
N PRO A 62 6.82 19.54 -14.50
CA PRO A 62 7.20 19.11 -15.84
C PRO A 62 8.17 17.93 -15.84
N TRP A 63 7.77 16.81 -16.46
CA TRP A 63 8.52 15.55 -16.45
C TRP A 63 9.92 15.61 -17.10
N LYS A 64 10.24 16.71 -17.80
CA LYS A 64 11.59 16.97 -18.33
C LYS A 64 12.61 17.20 -17.20
N ASN A 65 12.17 17.74 -16.06
CA ASN A 65 13.01 18.06 -14.91
C ASN A 65 13.06 16.93 -13.86
N LEU A 66 12.36 15.82 -14.12
CA LEU A 66 12.30 14.68 -13.23
C LEU A 66 13.53 13.78 -13.46
N ASP A 67 14.19 13.38 -12.37
CA ASP A 67 15.38 12.54 -12.44
C ASP A 67 15.08 11.18 -13.06
N LEU A 68 16.09 10.55 -13.67
CA LEU A 68 15.94 9.23 -14.27
C LEU A 68 15.63 8.17 -13.21
N ASN A 69 16.17 8.31 -12.00
CA ASN A 69 15.89 7.37 -10.92
C ASN A 69 14.44 7.51 -10.43
N ASP A 70 13.94 8.73 -10.27
CA ASP A 70 12.54 9.01 -9.88
C ASP A 70 11.57 8.39 -10.91
N LYS A 71 11.87 8.54 -12.21
CA LYS A 71 11.08 7.92 -13.28
C LYS A 71 11.04 6.40 -13.19
N ARG A 72 12.18 5.76 -12.90
CA ARG A 72 12.26 4.30 -12.74
C ARG A 72 11.50 3.82 -11.50
N CYS A 73 11.57 4.58 -10.40
CA CYS A 73 10.85 4.26 -9.18
C CYS A 73 9.33 4.42 -9.39
N ALA A 74 8.89 5.51 -9.99
CA ALA A 74 7.49 5.72 -10.36
C ALA A 74 6.97 4.60 -11.28
N TYR A 75 7.77 4.19 -12.27
CA TYR A 75 7.43 3.06 -13.14
C TYR A 75 7.29 1.75 -12.36
N TYR A 76 8.22 1.46 -11.44
CA TYR A 76 8.16 0.26 -10.61
C TYR A 76 6.96 0.27 -9.65
N ILE A 77 6.62 1.41 -9.06
CA ILE A 77 5.43 1.51 -8.19
C ILE A 77 4.16 1.31 -9.02
N ALA A 78 4.06 1.92 -10.20
CA ALA A 78 2.87 1.80 -11.05
C ALA A 78 2.70 0.40 -11.66
N TYR A 79 3.79 -0.23 -12.12
CA TYR A 79 3.74 -1.45 -12.96
C TYR A 79 4.63 -2.61 -12.48
N GLY A 80 5.34 -2.46 -11.37
CA GLY A 80 6.21 -3.50 -10.83
C GLY A 80 5.45 -4.73 -10.32
N GLU A 81 6.22 -5.80 -10.14
CA GLU A 81 5.75 -7.10 -9.62
C GLU A 81 5.54 -7.04 -8.10
N TRP A 82 4.52 -6.30 -7.66
CA TRP A 82 4.14 -6.20 -6.26
C TRP A 82 2.62 -6.14 -6.11
N GLY A 83 2.15 -6.43 -4.89
CA GLY A 83 0.73 -6.44 -4.58
C GLY A 83 -0.03 -7.47 -5.44
N PRO A 84 -1.19 -7.12 -6.04
CA PRO A 84 -1.97 -8.05 -6.87
C PRO A 84 -1.27 -8.48 -8.16
N ARG A 85 -0.17 -7.80 -8.51
CA ARG A 85 0.67 -8.09 -9.68
C ARG A 85 1.95 -8.84 -9.31
N ALA A 86 2.09 -9.28 -8.06
CA ALA A 86 3.16 -10.15 -7.66
C ALA A 86 3.14 -11.44 -8.50
N LYS A 87 4.32 -12.03 -8.69
CA LYS A 87 4.45 -13.28 -9.44
C LYS A 87 3.66 -14.38 -8.74
N LYS A 88 2.74 -15.03 -9.45
CA LYS A 88 1.88 -16.09 -8.89
C LYS A 88 2.71 -17.17 -8.17
N GLY A 89 2.38 -17.41 -6.90
CA GLY A 89 3.06 -18.42 -6.06
C GLY A 89 4.38 -17.94 -5.43
N SER A 90 4.73 -16.67 -5.57
CA SER A 90 5.85 -16.08 -4.84
C SER A 90 5.43 -15.71 -3.41
N LYS A 91 6.39 -15.50 -2.50
CA LYS A 91 6.06 -15.15 -1.10
C LYS A 91 5.31 -13.82 -1.02
N GLU A 92 5.56 -12.96 -1.99
CA GLU A 92 5.00 -11.63 -2.18
C GLU A 92 3.51 -11.67 -2.53
N ASP A 93 3.05 -12.70 -3.26
CA ASP A 93 1.64 -12.99 -3.57
C ASP A 93 0.86 -13.43 -2.32
N GLN A 94 1.54 -14.03 -1.34
CA GLN A 94 0.92 -14.54 -0.11
C GLN A 94 0.84 -13.50 1.01
N ILE A 95 1.61 -12.40 0.92
CA ILE A 95 1.71 -11.37 1.96
C ILE A 95 0.46 -10.48 2.00
N GLU A 96 -0.42 -10.52 0.99
CA GLU A 96 -1.67 -9.73 1.01
C GLU A 96 -2.72 -10.27 1.99
N MET A 97 -2.55 -11.48 2.55
CA MET A 97 -3.43 -11.95 3.61
C MET A 97 -3.02 -11.38 4.96
N ASN A 98 -3.70 -10.30 5.36
CA ASN A 98 -3.52 -9.73 6.69
C ASN A 98 -3.92 -10.77 7.77
N GLY A 99 -3.10 -10.95 8.81
CA GLY A 99 -3.32 -11.96 9.86
C GLY A 99 -4.73 -11.93 10.48
N PRO A 100 -5.31 -10.75 10.80
CA PRO A 100 -6.68 -10.63 11.27
C PRO A 100 -7.73 -11.09 10.24
N GLU A 101 -7.52 -10.86 8.95
CA GLU A 101 -8.45 -11.30 7.90
C GLU A 101 -8.47 -12.82 7.76
N LEU A 102 -7.31 -13.47 7.91
CA LEU A 102 -7.22 -14.92 7.95
C LEU A 102 -8.01 -15.50 9.11
N ILE A 103 -7.84 -14.93 10.31
CA ILE A 103 -8.56 -15.35 11.52
C ILE A 103 -10.07 -15.16 11.34
N LEU A 104 -10.49 -14.00 10.81
CA LEU A 104 -11.90 -13.71 10.58
C LEU A 104 -12.53 -14.70 9.59
N LYS A 105 -11.86 -14.99 8.47
CA LYS A 105 -12.32 -15.98 7.49
C LYS A 105 -12.40 -17.38 8.11
N ALA A 106 -11.42 -17.76 8.93
CA ALA A 106 -11.42 -19.04 9.63
C ALA A 106 -12.60 -19.16 10.60
N MET A 107 -12.86 -18.13 11.42
CA MET A 107 -13.99 -18.13 12.35
C MET A 107 -15.33 -18.18 11.61
N PHE A 108 -15.50 -17.36 10.57
CA PHE A 108 -16.74 -17.32 9.80
C PHE A 108 -17.05 -18.66 9.11
N SER A 109 -16.03 -19.27 8.49
CA SER A 109 -16.17 -20.60 7.87
C SER A 109 -16.50 -21.67 8.92
N LEU A 110 -15.82 -21.69 10.06
CA LEU A 110 -16.10 -22.63 11.14
C LEU A 110 -17.54 -22.50 11.65
N THR A 111 -18.02 -21.27 11.87
CA THR A 111 -19.39 -21.02 12.33
C THR A 111 -20.42 -21.54 11.32
N LEU A 112 -20.23 -21.28 10.02
CA LEU A 112 -21.11 -21.79 8.97
C LEU A 112 -21.11 -23.32 8.91
N PHE A 113 -19.94 -23.96 8.99
CA PHE A 113 -19.85 -25.41 8.97
C PHE A 113 -20.49 -26.07 10.19
N LEU A 114 -20.36 -25.47 11.39
CA LEU A 114 -21.05 -25.95 12.59
C LEU A 114 -22.57 -25.79 12.45
N ALA A 115 -23.05 -24.62 12.04
CA ALA A 115 -24.47 -24.37 11.84
C ALA A 115 -25.09 -25.38 10.86
N LEU A 116 -24.40 -25.62 9.74
CA LEU A 116 -24.85 -26.57 8.71
C LEU A 116 -24.77 -28.01 9.22
N GLY A 117 -23.74 -28.35 9.99
CA GLY A 117 -23.55 -29.65 10.64
C GLY A 117 -24.65 -29.99 11.64
N PHE A 118 -25.14 -29.02 12.42
CA PHE A 118 -26.28 -29.21 13.31
C PHE A 118 -27.64 -29.17 12.58
N ALA A 119 -27.78 -28.31 11.57
CA ALA A 119 -29.02 -28.18 10.81
C ALA A 119 -29.39 -29.46 10.05
N PHE A 120 -28.43 -30.15 9.44
CA PHE A 120 -28.70 -31.34 8.61
C PHE A 120 -29.37 -32.51 9.36
N PRO A 121 -28.84 -33.01 10.50
CA PRO A 121 -29.50 -34.06 11.26
C PRO A 121 -30.80 -33.58 11.91
N ASN A 122 -30.88 -32.31 12.32
CA ASN A 122 -32.10 -31.76 12.89
C ASN A 122 -33.23 -31.72 11.84
N TYR A 123 -32.93 -31.31 10.62
CA TYR A 123 -33.87 -31.29 9.50
C TYR A 123 -34.42 -32.68 9.16
N LYS A 124 -33.58 -33.72 9.21
CA LYS A 124 -34.03 -35.10 8.99
C LYS A 124 -34.98 -35.58 10.09
N LYS A 125 -34.64 -35.34 11.36
CA LYS A 125 -35.49 -35.70 12.50
C LYS A 125 -36.84 -35.01 12.44
N ASP A 126 -36.84 -33.72 12.09
CA ASP A 126 -38.04 -32.91 11.99
C ASP A 126 -39.01 -33.42 10.92
N LYS A 127 -38.49 -33.85 9.75
CA LYS A 127 -39.30 -34.53 8.73
C LYS A 127 -39.92 -35.83 9.24
N THR A 128 -39.14 -36.68 9.91
CA THR A 128 -39.66 -37.95 10.46
C THR A 128 -40.73 -37.69 11.53
N LEU A 129 -40.57 -36.65 12.34
CA LEU A 129 -41.57 -36.25 13.34
C LEU A 129 -42.87 -35.81 12.66
N GLN A 130 -42.79 -34.96 11.64
CA GLN A 130 -43.97 -34.52 10.87
C GLN A 130 -44.71 -35.69 10.22
N GLU A 131 -43.98 -36.61 9.57
CA GLU A 131 -44.57 -37.82 8.98
C GLU A 131 -45.32 -38.68 10.03
N ASN A 132 -44.78 -38.78 11.23
CA ASN A 132 -45.42 -39.53 12.32
C ASN A 132 -46.66 -38.81 12.88
N LEU A 133 -46.61 -37.48 13.01
CA LEU A 133 -47.76 -36.68 13.41
C LEU A 133 -48.90 -36.78 12.41
N ASP A 134 -48.59 -36.78 11.10
CA ASP A 134 -49.58 -36.94 10.04
C ASP A 134 -50.24 -38.33 10.06
N LYS A 135 -49.48 -39.39 10.35
CA LYS A 135 -50.02 -40.74 10.53
C LYS A 135 -50.98 -40.80 11.72
N LEU A 136 -50.60 -40.22 12.85
CA LEU A 136 -51.43 -40.20 14.06
C LEU A 136 -52.73 -39.43 13.83
N ARG A 137 -52.65 -38.26 13.18
CA ARG A 137 -53.83 -37.47 12.82
C ARG A 137 -54.81 -38.28 11.97
N LYS A 138 -54.33 -38.95 10.93
CA LYS A 138 -55.17 -39.80 10.06
C LYS A 138 -55.75 -41.03 10.76
N SER A 139 -55.13 -41.52 11.82
CA SER A 139 -55.65 -42.66 12.60
C SER A 139 -56.71 -42.25 13.63
N ALA A 140 -56.81 -40.96 13.94
CA ALA A 140 -57.76 -40.40 14.90
C ALA A 140 -59.03 -39.82 14.23
N GLU A 141 -59.00 -39.64 12.91
CA GLU A 141 -60.14 -39.33 12.04
C GLU A 141 -60.80 -40.63 11.53
#